data_AF-A0A656VJI9-F1
#
_entry.id   AF-A0A656VJI9-F1
#
_cell.length_a   1.000
_cell.length_b   1.000
_cell.length_c   1.000
_cell.angle_alpha   90.00
_cell.angle_beta   90.00
_cell.angle_gamma   90.00
#
_symmetry.space_group_name_H-M   'P 1'
#
loop_
_entity.id
_entity.type
_entity.pdbx_description
1 polymer ?
#
loop_
_entity_poly.entity_id
_entity_poly.type
_entity_poly.pdbx_seq_one_letter_code
_entity_poly.pdbx_strand_id
1 'polypeptide(L)'
;MAEKLLHALPLFAAWEALIAEGNTAFNQRHDRQAMTSYQQALEGAQAIIAEKPWLNADYTARFEALNIFESALAALIVTFNNITHLRLRQKPLRGVELHVHRARVTIEQLLADSSLCEQMQQIAERHLLRFRIETLHLLREHRLPETSICAPATHHSATVH
;
A
#
# COMPACT_ATOMS: atom_id res chain seq x y z
N MET A 1 12.74 8.90 -13.81
CA MET A 1 12.83 7.61 -14.51
C MET A 1 11.70 6.64 -14.13
N ALA A 2 11.04 6.83 -12.97
CA ALA A 2 9.88 6.03 -12.51
C ALA A 2 8.63 6.11 -13.43
N GLU A 3 8.34 7.25 -14.05
CA GLU A 3 7.17 7.41 -14.96
C GLU A 3 7.18 6.44 -16.15
N LYS A 4 8.36 6.02 -16.63
CA LYS A 4 8.47 5.10 -17.77
C LYS A 4 8.13 3.64 -17.42
N LEU A 5 8.24 3.27 -16.15
CA LEU A 5 8.04 1.91 -15.68
C LEU A 5 6.54 1.64 -15.40
N LEU A 6 5.84 2.67 -14.90
CA LEU A 6 4.40 2.65 -14.62
C LEU A 6 3.55 2.41 -15.87
N HIS A 7 3.90 3.00 -17.01
CA HIS A 7 3.17 2.82 -18.27
C HIS A 7 3.53 1.54 -19.04
N ALA A 8 4.58 0.83 -18.65
CA ALA A 8 5.09 -0.30 -19.43
C ALA A 8 4.55 -1.66 -19.02
N LEU A 9 4.01 -1.77 -17.80
CA LEU A 9 3.43 -3.00 -17.26
C LEU A 9 1.90 -2.85 -17.20
N PRO A 10 1.13 -3.70 -17.89
CA PRO A 10 -0.34 -3.59 -17.95
C PRO A 10 -1.03 -3.49 -16.59
N LEU A 11 -0.48 -4.17 -15.57
CA LEU A 11 -1.01 -4.13 -14.20
C LEU A 11 -0.82 -2.78 -13.52
N PHE A 12 0.33 -2.13 -13.73
CA PHE A 12 0.58 -0.79 -13.22
C PHE A 12 -0.31 0.23 -13.89
N ALA A 13 -0.45 0.15 -15.23
CA ALA A 13 -1.35 1.04 -15.96
C ALA A 13 -2.82 0.90 -15.52
N ALA A 14 -3.28 -0.33 -15.29
CA ALA A 14 -4.63 -0.60 -14.76
C ALA A 14 -4.81 -0.02 -13.35
N TRP A 15 -3.83 -0.23 -12.47
CA TRP A 15 -3.81 0.35 -11.13
C TRP A 15 -3.83 1.89 -11.15
N GLU A 16 -3.00 2.52 -11.99
CA GLU A 16 -2.93 3.99 -12.13
C GLU A 16 -4.28 4.58 -12.57
N ALA A 17 -4.95 3.94 -13.53
CA ALA A 17 -6.27 4.37 -13.99
C ALA A 17 -7.30 4.37 -12.84
N LEU A 18 -7.30 3.33 -12.01
CA LEU A 18 -8.17 3.23 -10.83
C LEU A 18 -7.83 4.28 -9.76
N ILE A 19 -6.54 4.56 -9.54
CA ILE A 19 -6.12 5.65 -8.65
C ILE A 19 -6.56 7.01 -9.18
N ALA A 20 -6.40 7.26 -10.48
CA ALA A 20 -6.82 8.50 -11.11
C ALA A 20 -8.35 8.70 -11.01
N GLU A 21 -9.13 7.64 -11.25
CA GLU A 21 -10.58 7.66 -11.08
C GLU A 21 -10.96 7.92 -9.61
N GLY A 22 -10.35 7.19 -8.67
CA GLY A 22 -10.60 7.34 -7.25
C GLY A 22 -10.28 8.74 -6.74
N ASN A 23 -9.14 9.32 -7.18
CA ASN A 23 -8.75 10.69 -6.86
C ASN A 23 -9.71 11.73 -7.44
N THR A 24 -10.18 11.51 -8.67
CA THR A 24 -11.18 12.38 -9.31
C THR A 24 -12.48 12.37 -8.50
N ALA A 25 -13.00 11.19 -8.17
CA ALA A 25 -14.20 11.03 -7.35
C ALA A 25 -14.02 11.61 -5.93
N PHE A 26 -12.85 11.40 -5.31
CA PHE A 26 -12.50 11.96 -4.01
C PHE A 26 -12.52 13.50 -4.04
N ASN A 27 -11.95 14.12 -5.06
CA ASN A 27 -11.95 15.59 -5.19
C ASN A 27 -13.37 16.14 -5.42
N GLN A 28 -14.21 15.38 -6.12
CA GLN A 28 -15.63 15.72 -6.36
C GLN A 28 -16.55 15.37 -5.17
N ARG A 29 -16.01 14.84 -4.06
CA ARG A 29 -16.78 14.37 -2.90
C ARG A 29 -17.77 13.24 -3.22
N HIS A 30 -17.53 12.50 -4.30
CA HIS A 30 -18.24 11.26 -4.61
C HIS A 30 -17.63 10.10 -3.83
N ASP A 31 -17.74 10.16 -2.50
CA ASP A 31 -17.00 9.30 -1.57
C ASP A 31 -17.26 7.80 -1.79
N ARG A 32 -18.48 7.41 -2.21
CA ARG A 32 -18.79 6.01 -2.54
C ARG A 32 -18.01 5.54 -3.77
N GLN A 33 -18.00 6.34 -4.83
CA GLN A 33 -17.27 6.02 -6.05
C GLN A 33 -15.76 5.99 -5.79
N ALA A 34 -15.25 6.98 -5.04
CA ALA A 34 -13.86 7.00 -4.62
C ALA A 34 -13.47 5.72 -3.87
N MET A 35 -14.31 5.26 -2.95
CA MET A 35 -14.08 4.01 -2.21
C MET A 35 -14.06 2.80 -3.16
N THR A 36 -15.00 2.71 -4.11
CA THR A 36 -15.02 1.62 -5.10
C THR A 36 -13.72 1.59 -5.91
N SER A 37 -13.30 2.71 -6.49
CA SER A 37 -12.07 2.78 -7.29
C SER A 37 -10.82 2.48 -6.45
N TYR A 38 -10.73 2.98 -5.21
CA TYR A 38 -9.59 2.67 -4.34
C TYR A 38 -9.57 1.22 -3.87
N GLN A 39 -10.73 0.58 -3.67
CA GLN A 39 -10.79 -0.84 -3.30
C GLN A 39 -10.32 -1.72 -4.46
N GLN A 40 -10.73 -1.40 -5.69
CA GLN A 40 -10.23 -2.06 -6.90
C GLN A 40 -8.73 -1.80 -7.11
N ALA A 41 -8.26 -0.58 -6.86
CA ALA A 41 -6.83 -0.27 -6.89
C ALA A 41 -6.07 -1.08 -5.84
N LEU A 42 -6.67 -1.36 -4.67
CA LEU A 42 -6.01 -2.14 -3.63
C LEU A 42 -5.83 -3.60 -4.07
N GLU A 43 -6.86 -4.17 -4.68
CA GLU A 43 -6.80 -5.50 -5.30
C GLU A 43 -5.72 -5.54 -6.39
N GLY A 44 -5.66 -4.52 -7.25
CA GLY A 44 -4.62 -4.39 -8.28
C GLY A 44 -3.21 -4.28 -7.70
N ALA A 45 -3.00 -3.45 -6.67
CA ALA A 45 -1.71 -3.31 -6.00
C ALA A 45 -1.26 -4.62 -5.31
N GLN A 46 -2.20 -5.33 -4.68
CA GLN A 46 -1.94 -6.65 -4.09
C GLN A 46 -1.59 -7.69 -5.15
N ALA A 47 -2.25 -7.66 -6.32
CA ALA A 47 -1.91 -8.53 -7.44
C ALA A 47 -0.50 -8.24 -7.98
N ILE A 48 -0.13 -6.97 -8.15
CA ILE A 48 1.23 -6.57 -8.54
C ILE A 48 2.27 -7.14 -7.56
N ILE A 49 2.01 -7.04 -6.24
CA ILE A 49 2.90 -7.61 -5.22
C ILE A 49 2.98 -9.13 -5.32
N ALA A 50 1.83 -9.80 -5.49
CA ALA A 50 1.76 -11.26 -5.57
C ALA A 50 2.47 -11.83 -6.79
N GLU A 51 2.43 -11.14 -7.92
CA GLU A 51 3.11 -11.55 -9.16
C GLU A 51 4.64 -11.39 -9.09
N LYS A 52 5.14 -10.57 -8.16
CA LYS A 52 6.57 -10.28 -7.98
C LYS A 52 7.27 -9.93 -9.30
N PRO A 53 6.82 -8.90 -10.05
CA PRO A 53 7.35 -8.57 -11.36
C PRO A 53 8.85 -8.24 -11.35
N TRP A 54 9.42 -7.88 -10.20
CA TRP A 54 10.86 -7.69 -9.99
C TRP A 54 11.68 -8.98 -10.05
N LEU A 55 11.05 -10.16 -10.02
CA LEU A 55 11.68 -11.47 -10.22
C LEU A 55 11.46 -12.03 -11.63
N ASN A 56 10.67 -11.35 -12.46
CA ASN A 56 10.38 -11.79 -13.82
C ASN A 56 11.51 -11.38 -14.77
N ALA A 57 12.09 -12.34 -15.50
CA ALA A 57 13.21 -12.10 -16.41
C ALA A 57 12.84 -11.19 -17.59
N ASP A 58 11.64 -11.33 -18.15
CA ASP A 58 11.19 -10.52 -19.29
C ASP A 58 11.00 -9.05 -18.90
N TYR A 59 10.54 -8.81 -17.68
CA TYR A 59 10.40 -7.46 -17.13
C TYR A 59 11.75 -6.87 -16.73
N THR A 60 12.59 -7.66 -16.08
CA THR A 60 13.91 -7.20 -15.62
C THR A 60 14.93 -7.02 -16.75
N ALA A 61 14.69 -7.62 -17.93
CA ALA A 61 15.43 -7.31 -19.14
C ALA A 61 15.17 -5.88 -19.67
N ARG A 62 14.02 -5.28 -19.32
CA ARG A 62 13.58 -3.97 -19.81
C ARG A 62 13.66 -2.88 -18.76
N PHE A 63 13.53 -3.25 -17.49
CA PHE A 63 13.45 -2.35 -16.35
C PHE A 63 14.29 -2.88 -15.19
N GLU A 64 14.90 -1.97 -14.42
CA GLU A 64 15.67 -2.37 -13.25
C GLU A 64 14.76 -2.97 -12.16
N ALA A 65 15.12 -4.17 -11.66
CA ALA A 65 14.31 -4.92 -10.70
C ALA A 65 13.97 -4.12 -9.44
N LEU A 66 14.92 -3.32 -8.94
CA LEU A 66 14.71 -2.43 -7.79
C LEU A 66 13.64 -1.38 -8.07
N ASN A 67 13.65 -0.76 -9.26
CA ASN A 67 12.64 0.24 -9.62
C ASN A 67 11.26 -0.40 -9.79
N ILE A 68 11.18 -1.63 -10.30
CA ILE A 68 9.92 -2.39 -10.36
C ILE A 68 9.39 -2.66 -8.95
N PHE A 69 10.26 -3.13 -8.06
CA PHE A 69 9.91 -3.41 -6.66
C PHE A 69 9.45 -2.16 -5.92
N GLU A 70 10.21 -1.06 -6.01
CA GLU A 70 9.87 0.21 -5.37
C GLU A 70 8.54 0.74 -5.91
N SER A 71 8.28 0.62 -7.21
CA SER A 71 7.00 1.01 -7.81
C SER A 71 5.85 0.16 -7.28
N ALA A 72 6.03 -1.16 -7.15
CA ALA A 72 5.02 -2.07 -6.62
C ALA A 72 4.67 -1.74 -5.15
N LEU A 73 5.70 -1.47 -4.34
CA LEU A 73 5.51 -1.06 -2.95
C LEU A 73 4.83 0.31 -2.84
N ALA A 74 5.24 1.26 -3.67
CA ALA A 74 4.59 2.57 -3.74
C ALA A 74 3.11 2.45 -4.11
N ALA A 75 2.77 1.58 -5.06
CA ALA A 75 1.38 1.34 -5.45
C ALA A 75 0.51 0.87 -4.27
N LEU A 76 1.02 -0.07 -3.49
CA LEU A 76 0.36 -0.58 -2.29
C LEU A 76 0.17 0.53 -1.23
N ILE A 77 1.24 1.26 -0.90
CA ILE A 77 1.22 2.30 0.14
C ILE A 77 0.32 3.47 -0.23
N VAL A 78 0.43 3.98 -1.47
CA VAL A 78 -0.41 5.07 -1.96
C VAL A 78 -1.89 4.69 -1.87
N THR A 79 -2.23 3.45 -2.23
CA THR A 79 -3.61 2.99 -2.16
C THR A 79 -4.12 2.93 -0.72
N PHE A 80 -3.32 2.38 0.20
CA PHE A 80 -3.68 2.38 1.64
C PHE A 80 -3.88 3.78 2.19
N ASN A 81 -3.01 4.73 1.83
CA ASN A 81 -3.09 6.13 2.25
C ASN A 81 -4.36 6.80 1.70
N ASN A 82 -4.70 6.58 0.43
CA ASN A 82 -5.91 7.15 -0.18
C ASN A 82 -7.19 6.65 0.50
N ILE A 83 -7.29 5.35 0.79
CA ILE A 83 -8.42 4.79 1.55
C ILE A 83 -8.46 5.39 2.96
N THR A 84 -7.31 5.56 3.61
CA THR A 84 -7.22 6.17 4.94
C THR A 84 -7.76 7.60 4.92
N HIS A 85 -7.32 8.43 3.97
CA HIS A 85 -7.80 9.80 3.80
C HIS A 85 -9.31 9.86 3.54
N LEU A 86 -9.85 8.96 2.71
CA LEU A 86 -11.28 8.88 2.46
C LEU A 86 -12.07 8.50 3.72
N ARG A 87 -11.58 7.52 4.51
CA ARG A 87 -12.22 7.14 5.78
C ARG A 87 -12.14 8.27 6.81
N LEU A 88 -11.05 9.03 6.85
CA LEU A 88 -10.88 10.18 7.74
C LEU A 88 -11.83 11.34 7.44
N ARG A 89 -12.23 11.48 6.16
CA ARG A 89 -13.25 12.45 5.74
C ARG A 89 -14.65 12.06 6.21
N GLN A 90 -14.95 10.77 6.28
CA GLN A 90 -16.28 10.27 6.63
C GLN A 90 -16.50 10.27 8.15
N LYS A 91 -17.63 10.84 8.60
CA LYS A 91 -18.05 10.77 10.00
C LYS A 91 -19.23 9.82 10.14
N PRO A 92 -19.23 8.91 11.14
CA PRO A 92 -18.19 8.67 12.14
C PRO A 92 -16.93 7.98 11.55
N LEU A 93 -15.77 8.14 12.20
CA LEU A 93 -14.45 7.63 11.77
C LEU A 93 -14.28 6.10 11.89
N ARG A 94 -15.33 5.34 11.57
CA ARG A 94 -15.36 3.88 11.78
C ARG A 94 -14.38 3.18 10.85
N GLY A 95 -13.58 2.28 11.43
CA GLY A 95 -12.70 1.38 10.68
C GLY A 95 -11.41 2.00 10.16
N VAL A 96 -11.08 3.25 10.52
CA VAL A 96 -9.78 3.87 10.18
C VAL A 96 -8.64 3.07 10.82
N GLU A 97 -8.72 2.84 12.13
CA GLU A 97 -7.71 2.08 12.88
C GLU A 97 -7.50 0.67 12.31
N LEU A 98 -8.61 -0.06 12.06
CA LEU A 98 -8.55 -1.40 11.48
C LEU A 98 -7.89 -1.40 10.10
N HIS A 99 -8.20 -0.40 9.27
CA HIS A 99 -7.61 -0.25 7.95
C HIS A 99 -6.10 0.05 8.03
N VAL A 100 -5.70 0.96 8.90
CA VAL A 100 -4.30 1.31 9.15
C VAL A 100 -3.51 0.11 9.69
N HIS A 101 -4.09 -0.65 10.61
CA HIS A 101 -3.50 -1.88 11.11
C HIS A 101 -3.27 -2.89 9.98
N ARG A 102 -4.27 -3.11 9.13
CA ARG A 102 -4.17 -4.01 7.97
C ARG A 102 -3.07 -3.55 7.01
N ALA A 103 -3.02 -2.26 6.68
CA ALA A 103 -1.99 -1.69 5.84
C ALA A 103 -0.58 -1.97 6.38
N ARG A 104 -0.36 -1.72 7.67
CA ARG A 104 0.91 -2.02 8.35
C ARG A 104 1.27 -3.50 8.24
N VAL A 105 0.34 -4.40 8.58
CA VAL A 105 0.57 -5.85 8.54
C VAL A 105 0.89 -6.34 7.13
N THR A 106 0.18 -5.84 6.11
CA THR A 106 0.45 -6.21 4.71
C THR A 106 1.84 -5.78 4.27
N ILE A 107 2.30 -4.58 4.65
CA ILE A 107 3.66 -4.12 4.32
C ILE A 107 4.70 -4.96 5.08
N GLU A 108 4.49 -5.24 6.37
CA GLU A 108 5.40 -6.09 7.15
C GLU A 108 5.50 -7.52 6.62
N GLN A 109 4.40 -8.08 6.12
CA GLN A 109 4.41 -9.40 5.45
C GLN A 109 5.28 -9.39 4.19
N LEU A 110 5.27 -8.31 3.42
CA LEU A 110 6.17 -8.16 2.28
C LEU A 110 7.64 -8.08 2.73
N LEU A 111 7.95 -7.38 3.82
CA LEU A 111 9.32 -7.34 4.36
C LEU A 111 9.82 -8.73 4.77
N ALA A 112 8.93 -9.60 5.25
CA ALA A 112 9.25 -10.96 5.65
C ALA A 112 9.41 -11.93 4.45
N ASP A 113 9.23 -11.45 3.22
CA ASP A 113 9.38 -12.28 2.01
C ASP A 113 10.86 -12.61 1.76
N SER A 114 11.18 -13.90 1.83
CA SER A 114 12.53 -14.42 1.66
C SER A 114 13.10 -14.27 0.25
N SER A 115 12.26 -13.92 -0.73
CA SER A 115 12.69 -13.66 -2.10
C SER A 115 13.28 -12.25 -2.31
N LEU A 116 13.18 -11.37 -1.31
CA LEU A 116 13.75 -10.03 -1.38
C LEU A 116 15.25 -10.04 -1.12
N CYS A 117 16.02 -9.38 -1.97
CA CYS A 117 17.43 -9.10 -1.70
C CYS A 117 17.58 -7.99 -0.66
N GLU A 118 18.78 -7.85 -0.09
CA GLU A 118 19.09 -6.87 0.94
C GLU A 118 18.68 -5.43 0.56
N GLN A 119 18.93 -5.03 -0.69
CA GLN A 119 18.55 -3.68 -1.16
C GLN A 119 17.03 -3.47 -1.21
N MET A 120 16.28 -4.49 -1.62
CA MET A 120 14.81 -4.45 -1.61
C MET A 120 14.27 -4.41 -0.17
N GLN A 121 14.86 -5.19 0.75
CA GLN A 121 14.51 -5.14 2.17
C GLN A 121 14.72 -3.73 2.74
N GLN A 122 15.88 -3.12 2.48
CA GLN A 122 16.17 -1.75 2.92
C GLN A 122 15.19 -0.72 2.34
N ILE A 123 14.78 -0.86 1.07
CA ILE A 123 13.73 -0.02 0.47
C ILE A 123 12.43 -0.21 1.26
N ALA A 124 12.02 -1.46 1.47
CA ALA A 124 10.78 -1.78 2.16
C ALA A 124 10.73 -1.25 3.60
N GLU A 125 11.84 -1.36 4.34
CA GLU A 125 12.00 -0.81 5.68
C GLU A 125 11.84 0.71 5.72
N ARG A 126 12.47 1.44 4.79
CA ARG A 126 12.32 2.91 4.70
C ARG A 126 10.88 3.31 4.42
N HIS A 127 10.23 2.60 3.51
CA HIS A 127 8.83 2.84 3.17
C HIS A 127 7.88 2.52 4.34
N LEU A 128 8.11 1.42 5.06
CA LEU A 128 7.34 1.08 6.26
C LEU A 128 7.52 2.12 7.37
N LEU A 129 8.76 2.57 7.61
CA LEU A 129 9.05 3.61 8.60
C LEU A 129 8.31 4.90 8.25
N ARG A 130 8.38 5.32 6.98
CA ARG A 130 7.67 6.50 6.49
C ARG A 130 6.16 6.36 6.65
N PHE A 131 5.59 5.23 6.23
CA PHE A 131 4.17 4.92 6.41
C PHE A 131 3.74 5.01 7.88
N ARG A 132 4.53 4.47 8.80
CA ARG A 132 4.25 4.53 10.25
C ARG A 132 4.27 5.97 10.75
N ILE A 133 5.26 6.78 10.39
CA ILE A 133 5.38 8.18 10.82
C ILE A 133 4.20 9.01 10.31
N GLU A 134 3.90 8.93 9.01
CA GLU A 134 2.82 9.68 8.38
C GLU A 134 1.46 9.27 8.95
N THR A 135 1.22 7.96 9.13
CA THR A 135 -0.07 7.49 9.65
C THR A 135 -0.24 7.79 11.13
N LEU A 136 0.83 7.75 11.93
CA LEU A 136 0.81 8.17 13.33
C LEU A 136 0.41 9.64 13.47
N HIS A 137 0.96 10.49 12.61
CA HIS A 137 0.60 11.91 12.57
C HIS A 137 -0.89 12.08 12.28
N LEU A 138 -1.40 11.41 11.24
CA LEU A 138 -2.83 11.44 10.87
C LEU A 138 -3.75 10.96 12.01
N LEU A 139 -3.41 9.85 12.68
CA LEU A 139 -4.24 9.35 13.79
C LEU A 139 -4.30 10.37 14.94
N ARG A 140 -3.18 11.02 15.27
CA ARG A 140 -3.12 12.05 16.32
C ARG A 140 -3.96 13.27 15.99
N GLU A 141 -3.88 13.77 14.76
CA GLU A 141 -4.70 14.90 14.29
C GLU A 141 -6.20 14.63 14.46
N HIS A 142 -6.61 13.37 14.26
CA HIS A 142 -8.00 12.95 14.38
C HIS A 142 -8.38 12.39 15.76
N ARG A 143 -7.47 12.44 16.75
CA ARG A 143 -7.65 11.90 18.10
C ARG A 143 -8.05 10.41 18.12
N LEU A 144 -7.48 9.64 17.19
CA LEU A 144 -7.68 8.20 17.10
C LEU A 144 -6.58 7.45 17.88
N PRO A 145 -6.89 6.28 18.47
CA PRO A 145 -5.92 5.41 19.11
C PRO A 145 -4.73 5.03 18.21
N GLU A 146 -3.53 5.05 18.77
CA GLU A 146 -2.27 4.74 18.07
C GLU A 146 -1.92 3.23 18.08
N THR A 147 -2.68 2.43 18.83
CA THR A 147 -2.42 1.00 19.08
C THR A 147 -2.25 0.19 17.80
N SER A 148 -2.95 0.57 16.74
CA SER A 148 -2.92 -0.08 15.42
C SER A 148 -1.57 0.04 14.70
N ILE A 149 -0.77 1.07 15.01
CA ILE A 149 0.54 1.34 14.39
C ILE A 149 1.70 0.96 15.31
N CYS A 150 1.54 1.17 16.61
CA CYS A 150 2.63 1.03 17.59
C CYS A 150 2.84 -0.41 18.09
N ALA A 151 1.87 -1.30 17.93
CA ALA A 151 2.02 -2.69 18.33
C ALA A 151 2.95 -3.43 17.35
N PRO A 152 3.91 -4.25 17.84
CA PRO A 152 4.63 -5.19 16.97
C PRO A 152 3.60 -6.11 16.29
N ALA A 153 3.84 -6.53 15.05
CA ALA A 153 3.11 -7.67 14.50
C ALA A 153 3.42 -8.88 15.36
N THR A 154 2.55 -9.18 16.31
CA THR A 154 2.60 -10.42 17.06
C THR A 154 2.42 -11.53 16.05
N HIS A 155 3.48 -12.32 15.84
CA HIS A 155 3.35 -13.67 15.30
C HIS A 155 2.21 -14.33 16.08
N HIS A 156 1.07 -14.54 15.40
CA HIS A 156 0.07 -15.45 15.90
C HIS A 156 0.66 -16.86 15.76
N SER A 157 1.61 -17.20 16.63
CA SER A 157 1.84 -18.58 17.00
C SER A 157 0.57 -19.00 17.71
N ALA A 158 -0.33 -19.63 16.95
CA ALA A 158 -1.45 -20.36 17.50
C ALA A 158 -0.86 -21.44 18.42
N THR A 159 -0.91 -21.20 19.72
CA THR A 159 -0.81 -22.26 20.73
C THR A 159 -2.04 -23.14 20.53
N VAL A 160 -1.84 -24.27 19.86
CA VAL A 160 -2.81 -25.37 19.85
C VAL A 160 -2.76 -26.00 21.24
N HIS A 161 -3.90 -26.01 21.91
CA HIS A 161 -4.12 -26.69 23.20
C HIS A 161 -4.01 -28.20 23.08
#